data_AF-A0A3D2A0T5-F1
#
_entry.id   AF-A0A3D2A0T5-F1
#
_cell.length_a   1.000
_cell.length_b   1.000
_cell.length_c   1.000
_cell.angle_alpha   90.00
_cell.angle_beta   90.00
_cell.angle_gamma   90.00
#
_symmetry.space_group_name_H-M   'P 1'
#
loop_
_entity.id
_entity.type
_entity.pdbx_description
1 polymer ?
#
loop_
_entity_poly.entity_id
_entity_poly.type
_entity_poly.pdbx_seq_one_letter_code
_entity_poly.pdbx_strand_id
1 'polypeptide(L)'
;MTTFTRPLALFILFLLQFSLIVSSANAQSSNGALHLDNQIDIRILVDVSGSMKKTDPLNLRVPALQVLTQLLPENAQAGVWAFADEASLVVPHGAIDSQWRARALAAAQNIRSNGQYTDIGGALQTAAFGEQARTSQRNLHVILLTDGMVDVAKNEVVNIRARNELLQHITQQYVDAGALVHAIGLSHAVDEKTLNDIARRTDGLFAVAENADQLLDIFLRALDNSVLTQQAPVSTDRQTFVVNDDTESITVVVEKNGDQAVALQSPDGEVISANETSKQVAWQESSTHDVVTVQQPEQGTWTVASNEAAVTRVNVQGKLQMDLRLPSNNIYLGQSTPLQIALADASGAITDPELLSRFALQLSLENDQQQVLWQHQQGMSSSMVN
;
A
#
# COMPACT_ATOMS: atom_id res chain seq x y z
N MET A 1 -22.92 54.37 -21.07
CA MET A 1 -22.09 53.32 -21.68
C MET A 1 -21.63 52.38 -20.58
N THR A 2 -22.32 51.28 -20.37
CA THR A 2 -21.89 50.17 -19.50
C THR A 2 -22.56 48.90 -20.04
N THR A 3 -21.80 48.11 -20.77
CA THR A 3 -22.19 46.79 -21.28
C THR A 3 -21.70 45.74 -20.29
N PHE A 4 -22.62 44.99 -19.69
CA PHE A 4 -22.31 43.75 -18.97
C PHE A 4 -22.82 42.58 -19.80
N THR A 5 -21.90 41.84 -20.42
CA THR A 5 -22.16 40.56 -21.10
C THR A 5 -21.83 39.43 -20.13
N ARG A 6 -22.83 38.62 -19.76
CA ARG A 6 -22.63 37.33 -19.08
C ARG A 6 -22.29 36.26 -20.13
N PRO A 7 -21.27 35.41 -19.93
CA PRO A 7 -21.16 34.18 -20.69
C PRO A 7 -22.07 33.10 -20.09
N LEU A 8 -22.83 32.45 -20.97
CA LEU A 8 -23.67 31.30 -20.71
C LEU A 8 -22.76 30.07 -20.49
N ALA A 9 -22.60 29.64 -19.24
CA ALA A 9 -21.95 28.36 -18.95
C ALA A 9 -22.97 27.23 -19.17
N LEU A 10 -22.81 26.51 -20.27
CA LEU A 10 -23.57 25.31 -20.60
C LEU A 10 -23.05 24.16 -19.71
N PHE A 11 -23.75 23.85 -18.62
CA PHE A 11 -23.46 22.68 -17.78
C PHE A 11 -24.04 21.44 -18.47
N ILE A 12 -23.21 20.72 -19.23
CA ILE A 12 -23.58 19.40 -19.76
C ILE A 12 -23.43 18.40 -18.61
N LEU A 13 -24.54 18.08 -17.95
CA LEU A 13 -24.63 17.03 -16.95
C LEU A 13 -24.62 15.67 -17.67
N PHE A 14 -23.46 15.03 -17.81
CA PHE A 14 -23.38 13.64 -18.25
C PHE A 14 -23.84 12.74 -17.10
N LEU A 15 -25.09 12.29 -17.15
CA LEU A 15 -25.63 11.25 -16.28
C LEU A 15 -24.96 9.91 -16.63
N LEU A 16 -23.89 9.56 -15.91
CA LEU A 16 -23.28 8.24 -15.94
C LEU A 16 -24.19 7.26 -15.18
N GLN A 17 -24.88 6.38 -15.91
CA GLN A 17 -25.62 5.28 -15.31
C GLN A 17 -24.69 4.08 -15.14
N PHE A 18 -24.23 3.87 -13.91
CA PHE A 18 -23.62 2.60 -13.50
C PHE A 18 -24.75 1.61 -13.18
N SER A 19 -25.03 0.70 -14.10
CA SER A 19 -25.94 -0.43 -13.85
C SER A 19 -25.13 -1.66 -13.47
N LEU A 20 -25.30 -2.15 -12.23
CA LEU A 20 -24.76 -3.44 -11.83
C LEU A 20 -25.66 -4.54 -12.42
N ILE A 21 -25.16 -5.30 -13.41
CA ILE A 21 -25.87 -6.46 -13.95
C ILE A 21 -25.35 -7.69 -13.22
N VAL A 22 -26.11 -8.19 -12.25
CA VAL A 22 -25.87 -9.49 -11.64
C VAL A 22 -26.37 -10.55 -12.61
N SER A 23 -25.44 -11.25 -13.28
CA SER A 23 -25.76 -12.39 -14.13
C SER A 23 -25.40 -13.67 -13.38
N SER A 24 -26.39 -14.51 -13.09
CA SER A 24 -26.17 -15.86 -12.59
C SER A 24 -25.76 -16.75 -13.77
N ALA A 25 -24.46 -16.87 -14.00
CA ALA A 25 -23.90 -17.84 -14.92
C ALA A 25 -23.48 -19.05 -14.11
N ASN A 26 -24.13 -20.20 -14.33
CA ASN A 26 -23.76 -21.50 -13.74
C ASN A 26 -22.25 -21.72 -13.84
N ALA A 27 -21.53 -21.41 -12.75
CA ALA A 27 -20.13 -21.73 -12.62
C ALA A 27 -20.05 -23.25 -12.45
N GLN A 28 -19.55 -23.94 -13.49
CA GLN A 28 -19.11 -25.32 -13.33
C GLN A 28 -18.15 -25.36 -12.14
N SER A 29 -18.51 -26.17 -11.15
CA SER A 29 -17.71 -26.42 -9.95
C SER A 29 -16.36 -27.02 -10.35
N SER A 30 -15.39 -26.15 -10.65
CA SER A 30 -14.00 -26.50 -10.45
C SER A 30 -13.80 -26.59 -8.93
N ASN A 31 -13.68 -27.81 -8.41
CA ASN A 31 -13.16 -28.09 -7.07
C ASN A 31 -11.70 -27.63 -6.97
N GLY A 32 -11.45 -26.33 -7.09
CA GLY A 32 -10.30 -25.69 -6.50
C GLY A 32 -10.73 -25.34 -5.09
N ALA A 33 -10.19 -26.05 -4.09
CA ALA A 33 -10.19 -25.51 -2.75
C ALA A 33 -9.72 -24.04 -2.85
N LEU A 34 -10.42 -23.12 -2.20
CA LEU A 34 -9.95 -21.73 -2.06
C LEU A 34 -8.61 -21.79 -1.34
N HIS A 35 -7.53 -21.90 -2.10
CA HIS A 35 -6.18 -21.72 -1.61
C HIS A 35 -6.07 -20.22 -1.35
N LEU A 36 -6.29 -19.83 -0.09
CA LEU A 36 -6.04 -18.49 0.46
C LEU A 36 -4.55 -18.11 0.46
N ASP A 37 -3.69 -18.94 -0.15
CA ASP A 37 -2.24 -18.86 -0.03
C ASP A 37 -1.59 -18.53 -1.37
N ASN A 38 -1.96 -17.37 -1.95
CA ASN A 38 -1.04 -16.72 -2.86
C ASN A 38 -0.07 -15.91 -2.01
N GLN A 39 1.10 -16.50 -1.73
CA GLN A 39 2.13 -15.86 -0.90
C GLN A 39 2.51 -14.51 -1.49
N ILE A 40 2.04 -13.45 -0.85
CA ILE A 40 2.34 -12.07 -1.20
C ILE A 40 3.86 -11.87 -1.05
N ASP A 41 4.51 -11.39 -2.09
CA ASP A 41 5.96 -11.14 -2.14
C ASP A 41 6.20 -9.65 -2.40
N ILE A 42 6.66 -8.93 -1.39
CA ILE A 42 6.85 -7.47 -1.43
C ILE A 42 8.34 -7.15 -1.54
N ARG A 43 8.73 -6.44 -2.58
CA ARG A 43 10.13 -6.05 -2.82
C ARG A 43 10.26 -4.54 -2.84
N ILE A 44 10.93 -4.00 -1.84
CA ILE A 44 11.11 -2.55 -1.70
C ILE A 44 12.49 -2.19 -2.26
N LEU A 45 12.51 -1.35 -3.28
CA LEU A 45 13.72 -0.83 -3.94
C LEU A 45 13.89 0.64 -3.55
N VAL A 46 15.00 0.97 -2.88
CA VAL A 46 15.27 2.32 -2.40
C VAL A 46 16.49 2.89 -3.11
N ASP A 47 16.30 3.99 -3.83
CA ASP A 47 17.37 4.73 -4.48
C ASP A 47 18.30 5.38 -3.45
N VAL A 48 19.60 5.14 -3.62
CA VAL A 48 20.68 5.70 -2.80
C VAL A 48 21.72 6.46 -3.64
N SER A 49 21.33 6.89 -4.84
CA SER A 49 22.14 7.71 -5.74
C SER A 49 22.47 9.09 -5.16
N GLY A 50 23.40 9.80 -5.81
CA GLY A 50 23.87 11.10 -5.36
C GLY A 50 22.85 12.22 -5.49
N SER A 51 21.88 12.13 -6.41
CA SER A 51 20.79 13.10 -6.59
C SER A 51 19.92 13.19 -5.33
N MET A 52 19.79 12.09 -4.60
CA MET A 52 19.00 11.98 -3.36
C MET A 52 19.41 13.00 -2.30
N LYS A 53 20.66 13.49 -2.31
CA LYS A 53 21.10 14.55 -1.38
C LYS A 53 20.35 15.88 -1.59
N LYS A 54 19.79 16.10 -2.78
CA LYS A 54 19.07 17.32 -3.16
C LYS A 54 17.57 17.14 -3.09
N THR A 55 17.06 15.99 -3.51
CA THR A 55 15.63 15.68 -3.63
C THR A 55 15.04 15.15 -2.32
N ASP A 56 15.85 14.48 -1.51
CA ASP A 56 15.49 13.98 -0.18
C ASP A 56 16.54 14.43 0.88
N PRO A 57 16.70 15.75 1.10
CA PRO A 57 17.75 16.28 1.97
C PRO A 57 17.55 15.91 3.45
N LEU A 58 16.32 15.59 3.84
CA LEU A 58 15.96 15.18 5.20
C LEU A 58 15.95 13.64 5.37
N ASN A 59 16.26 12.88 4.32
CA ASN A 59 16.21 11.41 4.28
C ASN A 59 14.84 10.84 4.72
N LEU A 60 13.75 11.43 4.24
CA LEU A 60 12.35 11.08 4.50
C LEU A 60 12.04 9.62 4.17
N ARG A 61 12.81 9.01 3.27
CA ARG A 61 12.74 7.57 2.99
C ARG A 61 13.00 6.69 4.22
N VAL A 62 13.81 7.15 5.17
CA VAL A 62 14.12 6.39 6.39
C VAL A 62 12.88 6.25 7.28
N PRO A 63 12.24 7.33 7.77
CA PRO A 63 11.03 7.20 8.57
C PRO A 63 9.89 6.53 7.79
N ALA A 64 9.75 6.79 6.49
CA ALA A 64 8.74 6.11 5.67
C ALA A 64 8.95 4.58 5.62
N LEU A 65 10.20 4.12 5.40
CA LEU A 65 10.52 2.69 5.40
C LEU A 65 10.32 2.06 6.79
N GLN A 66 10.63 2.80 7.86
CA GLN A 66 10.41 2.34 9.23
C GLN A 66 8.93 2.07 9.50
N VAL A 67 8.03 2.97 9.07
CA VAL A 67 6.57 2.78 9.20
C VAL A 67 6.11 1.63 8.30
N LEU A 68 6.49 1.63 7.02
CA LEU A 68 6.07 0.62 6.05
C LEU A 68 6.38 -0.80 6.53
N THR A 69 7.60 -1.03 7.02
CA THR A 69 8.05 -2.36 7.50
C THR A 69 7.27 -2.87 8.71
N GLN A 70 6.58 -2.01 9.46
CA GLN A 70 5.67 -2.42 10.54
C GLN A 70 4.27 -2.76 10.05
N LEU A 71 3.86 -2.22 8.90
CA LEU A 71 2.50 -2.39 8.36
C LEU A 71 2.37 -3.54 7.37
N LEU A 72 3.48 -4.10 6.90
CA LEU A 72 3.45 -5.29 6.07
C LEU A 72 2.78 -6.45 6.82
N PRO A 73 1.94 -7.26 6.15
CA PRO A 73 1.19 -8.32 6.80
C PRO A 73 2.11 -9.51 7.15
N GLU A 74 1.82 -10.22 8.25
CA GLU A 74 2.67 -11.32 8.74
C GLU A 74 2.70 -12.55 7.82
N ASN A 75 1.66 -12.73 6.98
CA ASN A 75 1.57 -13.82 6.02
C ASN A 75 2.28 -13.53 4.68
N ALA A 76 2.94 -12.37 4.53
CA ALA A 76 3.73 -12.04 3.35
C ALA A 76 5.22 -12.37 3.53
N GLN A 77 5.94 -12.35 2.41
CA GLN A 77 7.39 -12.28 2.37
C GLN A 77 7.81 -10.88 1.91
N ALA A 78 8.88 -10.36 2.48
CA ALA A 78 9.43 -9.08 2.05
C ALA A 78 10.95 -9.03 2.05
N GLY A 79 11.49 -8.16 1.21
CA GLY A 79 12.90 -7.80 1.18
C GLY A 79 13.08 -6.33 0.84
N VAL A 80 14.23 -5.77 1.23
CA VAL A 80 14.60 -4.39 0.94
C VAL A 80 15.94 -4.36 0.25
N TRP A 81 16.01 -3.67 -0.88
CA TRP A 81 17.23 -3.43 -1.64
C TRP A 81 17.51 -1.93 -1.68
N ALA A 82 18.78 -1.57 -1.52
CA ALA A 82 19.27 -0.24 -1.87
C ALA A 82 19.98 -0.34 -3.21
N PHE A 83 19.72 0.62 -4.10
CA PHE A 83 20.35 0.63 -5.41
C PHE A 83 20.89 2.01 -5.80
N ALA A 84 21.98 1.97 -6.56
CA ALA A 84 22.53 3.11 -7.27
C ALA A 84 23.11 2.59 -8.58
N ASP A 85 24.42 2.39 -8.66
CA ASP A 85 25.09 1.73 -9.81
C ASP A 85 24.73 0.24 -9.87
N GLU A 86 24.59 -0.39 -8.71
CA GLU A 86 24.18 -1.78 -8.52
C GLU A 86 23.14 -1.85 -7.39
N ALA A 87 22.35 -2.91 -7.37
CA ALA A 87 21.41 -3.18 -6.28
C ALA A 87 22.02 -4.15 -5.26
N SER A 88 21.86 -3.81 -3.99
CA SER A 88 22.37 -4.58 -2.85
C SER A 88 21.25 -4.86 -1.85
N LEU A 89 21.25 -6.07 -1.29
CA LEU A 89 20.24 -6.50 -0.33
C LEU A 89 20.54 -5.86 1.04
N VAL A 90 19.63 -5.00 1.50
CA VAL A 90 19.72 -4.30 2.79
C VAL A 90 19.01 -5.08 3.87
N VAL A 91 17.84 -5.62 3.54
CA VAL A 91 17.09 -6.55 4.40
C VAL A 91 16.87 -7.83 3.61
N PRO A 92 17.40 -8.97 4.08
CA PRO A 92 17.20 -10.24 3.43
C PRO A 92 15.72 -10.55 3.18
N HIS A 93 15.43 -11.04 1.98
CA HIS A 93 14.11 -11.53 1.64
C HIS A 93 13.72 -12.70 2.55
N GLY A 94 12.51 -12.66 3.11
CA GLY A 94 12.01 -13.72 3.99
C GLY A 94 10.62 -13.42 4.53
N ALA A 95 10.10 -14.33 5.35
CA ALA A 95 8.83 -14.16 6.05
C ALA A 95 8.90 -12.96 7.00
N ILE A 96 7.78 -12.24 7.12
CA ILE A 96 7.69 -11.04 7.93
C ILE A 96 7.34 -11.44 9.37
N ASP A 97 8.37 -11.62 10.19
CA ASP A 97 8.26 -11.87 11.63
C ASP A 97 8.90 -10.73 12.45
N SER A 98 8.84 -10.84 13.78
CA SER A 98 9.43 -9.85 14.69
C SER A 98 10.95 -9.67 14.49
N GLN A 99 11.66 -10.74 14.11
CA GLN A 99 13.10 -10.68 13.83
C GLN A 99 13.39 -9.94 12.52
N TRP A 100 12.59 -10.20 11.47
CA TRP A 100 12.67 -9.51 10.20
C TRP A 100 12.37 -8.02 10.37
N ARG A 101 11.30 -7.66 11.11
CA ARG A 101 10.94 -6.27 11.39
C ARG A 101 12.05 -5.53 12.16
N ALA A 102 12.63 -6.16 13.18
CA ALA A 102 13.74 -5.58 13.92
C ALA A 102 14.99 -5.36 13.03
N ARG A 103 15.28 -6.32 12.14
CA ARG A 103 16.36 -6.18 11.16
C ARG A 103 16.07 -5.05 10.17
N ALA A 104 14.84 -4.95 9.67
CA ALA A 104 14.43 -3.92 8.73
C ALA A 104 14.55 -2.52 9.34
N LEU A 105 14.12 -2.35 10.59
CA LEU A 105 14.25 -1.12 11.35
C LEU A 105 15.73 -0.69 11.50
N ALA A 106 16.60 -1.62 11.89
CA ALA A 106 18.03 -1.36 12.01
C ALA A 106 18.68 -1.03 10.65
N ALA A 107 18.25 -1.71 9.59
CA ALA A 107 18.80 -1.51 8.25
C ALA A 107 18.37 -0.17 7.64
N ALA A 108 17.13 0.27 7.87
CA ALA A 108 16.63 1.57 7.44
C ALA A 108 17.51 2.73 7.94
N GLN A 109 17.99 2.64 9.18
CA GLN A 109 18.88 3.64 9.78
C GLN A 109 20.25 3.76 9.09
N ASN A 110 20.64 2.79 8.26
CA ASN A 110 21.94 2.76 7.56
C ASN A 110 21.86 3.18 6.09
N ILE A 111 20.68 3.55 5.60
CA ILE A 111 20.50 4.02 4.21
C ILE A 111 21.17 5.39 4.04
N ARG A 112 22.08 5.52 3.07
CA ARG A 112 22.86 6.74 2.81
C ARG A 112 22.98 6.99 1.31
N SER A 113 22.89 8.25 0.90
CA SER A 113 22.98 8.68 -0.52
C SER A 113 24.43 8.77 -0.99
N ASN A 114 25.06 7.63 -1.28
CA ASN A 114 26.48 7.56 -1.62
C ASN A 114 26.75 7.08 -3.06
N GLY A 115 25.72 6.64 -3.78
CA GLY A 115 25.84 6.14 -5.15
C GLY A 115 26.17 7.22 -6.17
N GLN A 116 26.79 6.83 -7.29
CA GLN A 116 27.13 7.77 -8.36
C GLN A 116 26.06 7.82 -9.45
N TYR A 117 25.54 6.67 -9.84
CA TYR A 117 24.56 6.46 -10.89
C TYR A 117 23.23 5.93 -10.33
N THR A 118 22.25 5.79 -11.22
CA THR A 118 20.88 5.34 -10.92
C THR A 118 20.46 4.28 -11.94
N ASP A 119 20.78 3.02 -11.65
CA ASP A 119 20.42 1.86 -12.47
C ASP A 119 19.12 1.20 -11.99
N ILE A 120 18.00 1.82 -12.38
CA ILE A 120 16.66 1.31 -12.12
C ILE A 120 16.45 -0.06 -12.79
N GLY A 121 17.02 -0.27 -13.97
CA GLY A 121 16.89 -1.53 -14.71
C GLY A 121 17.57 -2.68 -14.00
N GLY A 122 18.84 -2.50 -13.63
CA GLY A 122 19.61 -3.47 -12.86
C GLY A 122 18.97 -3.76 -11.49
N ALA A 123 18.40 -2.73 -10.84
CA ALA A 123 17.69 -2.91 -9.58
C ALA A 123 16.44 -3.79 -9.72
N LEU A 124 15.60 -3.52 -10.72
CA LEU A 124 14.42 -4.33 -11.01
C LEU A 124 14.80 -5.77 -11.40
N GLN A 125 15.82 -5.96 -12.24
CA GLN A 125 16.29 -7.31 -12.58
C GLN A 125 16.79 -8.09 -11.37
N THR A 126 17.60 -7.45 -10.53
CA THR A 126 18.14 -8.05 -9.30
C THR A 126 17.02 -8.42 -8.33
N ALA A 127 16.07 -7.50 -8.16
CA ALA A 127 14.94 -7.70 -7.28
C ALA A 127 14.02 -8.80 -7.80
N ALA A 128 13.72 -8.87 -9.11
CA ALA A 128 12.81 -9.85 -9.73
C ALA A 128 13.32 -11.29 -9.72
N PHE A 129 14.62 -11.52 -9.99
CA PHE A 129 15.14 -12.85 -10.39
C PHE A 129 16.22 -13.42 -9.49
N GLY A 130 16.27 -13.03 -8.22
CA GLY A 130 17.02 -13.78 -7.22
C GLY A 130 16.66 -15.28 -7.27
N GLU A 131 17.62 -16.17 -6.96
CA GLU A 131 17.49 -17.64 -7.08
C GLU A 131 16.17 -18.22 -6.52
N GLN A 132 15.55 -17.56 -5.55
CA GLN A 132 14.30 -17.96 -4.88
C GLN A 132 13.01 -17.57 -5.61
N ALA A 133 13.05 -16.67 -6.61
CA ALA A 133 11.86 -16.12 -7.27
C ALA A 133 11.35 -16.98 -8.45
N ARG A 134 12.15 -17.93 -8.95
CA ARG A 134 11.85 -18.66 -10.20
C ARG A 134 10.87 -19.83 -10.04
N THR A 135 10.41 -20.12 -8.82
CA THR A 135 9.77 -21.41 -8.49
C THR A 135 8.32 -21.32 -8.06
N SER A 136 7.70 -20.15 -7.99
CA SER A 136 6.38 -20.02 -7.36
C SER A 136 5.53 -18.92 -8.00
N GLN A 137 4.26 -19.25 -8.25
CA GLN A 137 3.19 -18.33 -8.68
C GLN A 137 2.86 -17.34 -7.55
N ARG A 138 3.81 -16.49 -7.16
CA ARG A 138 3.63 -15.49 -6.09
C ARG A 138 3.06 -14.20 -6.66
N ASN A 139 2.17 -13.56 -5.91
CA ASN A 139 1.77 -12.18 -6.12
C ASN A 139 2.94 -11.26 -5.78
N LEU A 140 3.74 -10.93 -6.80
CA LEU A 140 4.92 -10.07 -6.66
C LEU A 140 4.52 -8.60 -6.78
N HIS A 141 4.80 -7.84 -5.73
CA HIS A 141 4.62 -6.40 -5.67
C HIS A 141 5.96 -5.73 -5.43
N VAL A 142 6.36 -4.84 -6.33
CA VAL A 142 7.57 -4.03 -6.19
C VAL A 142 7.18 -2.62 -5.83
N ILE A 143 7.77 -2.07 -4.77
CA ILE A 143 7.67 -0.66 -4.44
C ILE A 143 9.02 -0.01 -4.74
N LEU A 144 9.07 0.77 -5.81
CA LEU A 144 10.25 1.48 -6.29
C LEU A 144 10.22 2.93 -5.83
N LEU A 145 11.20 3.30 -5.00
CA LEU A 145 11.44 4.67 -4.58
C LEU A 145 12.66 5.22 -5.32
N THR A 146 12.48 6.27 -6.12
CA THR A 146 13.57 6.92 -6.84
C THR A 146 13.29 8.41 -7.03
N ASP A 147 14.35 9.20 -7.12
CA ASP A 147 14.28 10.61 -7.46
C ASP A 147 14.79 10.89 -8.89
N GLY A 148 15.21 9.84 -9.59
CA GLY A 148 16.14 9.93 -10.69
C GLY A 148 15.58 9.60 -12.06
N MET A 149 16.40 9.92 -13.04
CA MET A 149 16.29 9.38 -14.39
C MET A 149 17.10 8.09 -14.46
N VAL A 150 16.86 7.26 -15.48
CA VAL A 150 17.78 6.16 -15.79
C VAL A 150 19.12 6.78 -16.21
N ASP A 151 20.08 6.78 -15.29
CA ASP A 151 21.41 7.35 -15.47
C ASP A 151 22.44 6.32 -15.04
N VAL A 152 22.80 5.41 -15.94
CA VAL A 152 23.72 4.29 -15.68
C VAL A 152 25.16 4.62 -16.07
N ALA A 153 25.37 5.68 -16.83
CA ALA A 153 26.68 6.13 -17.28
C ALA A 153 26.67 7.60 -17.69
N LYS A 154 27.83 8.25 -17.67
CA LYS A 154 28.00 9.64 -18.17
C LYS A 154 27.59 9.85 -19.64
N ASN A 155 27.43 8.76 -20.41
CA ASN A 155 27.12 8.83 -21.83
C ASN A 155 25.60 8.72 -22.04
N GLU A 156 25.00 9.79 -22.55
CA GLU A 156 23.56 9.88 -22.81
C GLU A 156 23.02 8.76 -23.70
N VAL A 157 23.79 8.31 -24.71
CA VAL A 157 23.36 7.21 -25.60
C VAL A 157 23.24 5.89 -24.84
N VAL A 158 24.08 5.68 -23.83
CA VAL A 158 24.01 4.51 -22.95
C VAL A 158 22.76 4.60 -22.07
N ASN A 159 22.48 5.77 -21.49
CA ASN A 159 21.28 6.01 -20.68
C ASN A 159 19.98 5.81 -21.47
N ILE A 160 19.91 6.33 -22.71
CA ILE A 160 18.77 6.11 -23.61
C ILE A 160 18.58 4.62 -23.91
N ARG A 161 19.67 3.88 -24.14
CA ARG A 161 19.59 2.43 -24.37
C ARG A 161 19.10 1.68 -23.13
N ALA A 162 19.63 2.00 -21.96
CA ALA A 162 19.22 1.40 -20.69
C ALA A 162 17.74 1.68 -20.39
N ARG A 163 17.27 2.91 -20.63
CA ARG A 163 15.84 3.28 -20.51
C ARG A 163 14.96 2.47 -21.47
N ASN A 164 15.40 2.31 -22.72
CA ASN A 164 14.64 1.50 -23.70
C ASN A 164 14.61 0.02 -23.31
N GLU A 165 15.71 -0.52 -22.81
CA GLU A 165 15.78 -1.90 -22.30
C GLU A 165 14.87 -2.10 -21.07
N LEU A 166 14.90 -1.15 -20.14
CA LEU A 166 14.00 -1.10 -18.99
C LEU A 166 12.54 -1.20 -19.43
N LEU A 167 12.10 -0.31 -20.32
CA LEU A 167 10.72 -0.30 -20.78
C LEU A 167 10.40 -1.54 -21.62
N GLN A 168 11.19 -1.87 -22.63
CA GLN A 168 10.79 -2.89 -23.60
C GLN A 168 10.95 -4.31 -23.08
N HIS A 169 11.98 -4.58 -22.29
CA HIS A 169 12.31 -5.94 -21.85
C HIS A 169 12.00 -6.14 -20.37
N ILE A 170 12.58 -5.34 -19.48
CA ILE A 170 12.48 -5.56 -18.03
C ILE A 170 11.04 -5.40 -17.58
N THR A 171 10.37 -4.30 -17.93
CA THR A 171 8.94 -4.11 -17.60
C THR A 171 8.09 -5.23 -18.19
N GLN A 172 8.38 -5.70 -19.41
CA GLN A 172 7.60 -6.77 -20.01
C GLN A 172 7.71 -8.08 -19.22
N GLN A 173 8.89 -8.39 -18.66
CA GLN A 173 9.04 -9.56 -17.79
C GLN A 173 8.16 -9.49 -16.53
N TYR A 174 7.97 -8.29 -15.95
CA TYR A 174 7.04 -8.09 -14.84
C TYR A 174 5.58 -8.29 -15.27
N VAL A 175 5.21 -7.75 -16.43
CA VAL A 175 3.86 -7.94 -17.01
C VAL A 175 3.58 -9.42 -17.25
N ASP A 176 4.52 -10.14 -17.87
CA ASP A 176 4.38 -11.56 -18.18
C ASP A 176 4.30 -12.42 -16.90
N ALA A 177 4.92 -11.96 -15.81
CA ALA A 177 4.86 -12.59 -14.50
C ALA A 177 3.60 -12.22 -13.69
N GLY A 178 2.76 -11.30 -14.16
CA GLY A 178 1.63 -10.76 -13.40
C GLY A 178 2.06 -9.96 -12.17
N ALA A 179 3.27 -9.41 -12.18
CA ALA A 179 3.87 -8.67 -11.08
C ALA A 179 3.63 -7.17 -11.22
N LEU A 180 3.34 -6.51 -10.09
CA LEU A 180 3.00 -5.10 -10.04
C LEU A 180 4.22 -4.27 -9.64
N VAL A 181 4.42 -3.13 -10.29
CA VAL A 181 5.48 -2.18 -9.93
C VAL A 181 4.85 -0.84 -9.57
N HIS A 182 4.86 -0.51 -8.29
CA HIS A 182 4.48 0.79 -7.77
C HIS A 182 5.70 1.71 -7.78
N ALA A 183 5.67 2.79 -8.55
CA ALA A 183 6.77 3.73 -8.70
C ALA A 183 6.46 5.05 -8.00
N ILE A 184 7.32 5.43 -7.07
CA ILE A 184 7.16 6.62 -6.23
C ILE A 184 8.34 7.55 -6.48
N GLY A 185 8.06 8.70 -7.08
CA GLY A 185 9.00 9.79 -7.27
C GLY A 185 9.15 10.63 -6.00
N LEU A 186 10.37 10.96 -5.59
CA LEU A 186 10.61 11.87 -4.44
C LEU A 186 10.64 13.36 -4.81
N SER A 187 10.53 13.66 -6.10
CA SER A 187 10.37 15.02 -6.61
C SER A 187 9.93 14.99 -8.07
N HIS A 188 9.43 16.11 -8.57
CA HIS A 188 9.12 16.31 -10.00
C HIS A 188 10.37 16.37 -10.91
N ALA A 189 11.58 16.19 -10.36
CA ALA A 189 12.80 16.05 -11.17
C ALA A 189 12.96 14.66 -11.79
N VAL A 190 12.16 13.69 -11.35
CA VAL A 190 12.16 12.31 -11.80
C VAL A 190 11.68 12.19 -13.26
N ASP A 191 12.07 11.11 -13.95
CA ASP A 191 11.49 10.76 -15.26
C ASP A 191 10.07 10.19 -15.10
N GLU A 192 9.11 11.08 -14.79
CA GLU A 192 7.71 10.71 -14.50
C GLU A 192 7.10 9.89 -15.63
N LYS A 193 7.46 10.18 -16.88
CA LYS A 193 6.96 9.43 -18.04
C LYS A 193 7.39 7.97 -17.97
N THR A 194 8.67 7.70 -17.72
CA THR A 194 9.18 6.32 -17.61
C THR A 194 8.54 5.59 -16.44
N LEU A 195 8.48 6.23 -15.26
CA LEU A 195 7.93 5.59 -14.07
C LEU A 195 6.43 5.30 -14.21
N ASN A 196 5.68 6.25 -14.76
CA ASN A 196 4.27 6.06 -15.07
C ASN A 196 4.06 4.96 -16.12
N ASP A 197 4.89 4.90 -17.16
CA ASP A 197 4.81 3.84 -18.17
C ASP A 197 5.07 2.45 -17.56
N ILE A 198 6.01 2.32 -16.62
CA ILE A 198 6.28 1.07 -15.88
C ILE A 198 5.08 0.69 -15.03
N ALA A 199 4.61 1.61 -14.17
CA ALA A 199 3.51 1.36 -13.25
C ALA A 199 2.23 0.98 -14.00
N ARG A 200 1.83 1.77 -15.00
CA ARG A 200 0.61 1.51 -15.78
C ARG A 200 0.64 0.17 -16.52
N ARG A 201 1.80 -0.23 -17.06
CA ARG A 201 1.91 -1.50 -17.79
C ARG A 201 1.85 -2.71 -16.86
N THR A 202 2.38 -2.57 -15.65
CA THR A 202 2.40 -3.62 -14.63
C THR A 202 1.19 -3.57 -13.70
N ASP A 203 0.22 -2.71 -13.98
CA ASP A 203 -0.97 -2.50 -13.16
C ASP A 203 -0.68 -1.96 -11.73
N GLY A 204 0.47 -1.31 -11.56
CA GLY A 204 0.90 -0.64 -10.34
C GLY A 204 0.52 0.85 -10.27
N LEU A 205 0.92 1.49 -9.17
CA LEU A 205 0.67 2.90 -8.87
C LEU A 205 1.87 3.76 -9.30
N PHE A 206 1.62 4.92 -9.89
CA PHE A 206 2.62 5.98 -10.01
C PHE A 206 2.18 7.21 -9.22
N ALA A 207 3.09 7.77 -8.42
CA ALA A 207 2.85 9.03 -7.72
C ALA A 207 4.17 9.75 -7.42
N VAL A 208 4.09 11.06 -7.18
CA VAL A 208 5.21 11.89 -6.75
C VAL A 208 4.89 12.46 -5.37
N ALA A 209 5.86 12.35 -4.46
CA ALA A 209 5.82 12.92 -3.12
C ALA A 209 6.67 14.19 -3.08
N GLU A 210 6.12 15.30 -2.60
CA GLU A 210 6.86 16.55 -2.39
C GLU A 210 7.39 16.69 -0.95
N ASN A 211 6.83 15.92 -0.01
CA ASN A 211 7.16 15.96 1.40
C ASN A 211 6.99 14.59 2.08
N ALA A 212 7.29 14.53 3.38
CA ALA A 212 7.38 13.29 4.15
C ALA A 212 6.02 12.61 4.31
N ASP A 213 4.98 13.40 4.51
CA ASP A 213 3.64 12.92 4.82
C ASP A 213 3.01 12.37 3.54
N GLN A 214 3.12 13.10 2.42
CA GLN A 214 2.74 12.60 1.09
C GLN A 214 3.50 11.32 0.72
N LEU A 215 4.79 11.23 1.04
CA LEU A 215 5.59 10.04 0.76
C LEU A 215 5.03 8.82 1.48
N LEU A 216 4.74 8.96 2.78
CA LEU A 216 4.14 7.88 3.55
C LEU A 216 2.74 7.51 3.02
N ASP A 217 1.89 8.49 2.73
CA ASP A 217 0.55 8.24 2.19
C ASP A 217 0.61 7.47 0.87
N ILE A 218 1.52 7.83 -0.03
CA ILE A 218 1.74 7.10 -1.28
C ILE A 218 2.21 5.67 -1.00
N PHE A 219 3.12 5.46 -0.04
CA PHE A 219 3.55 4.12 0.37
C PHE A 219 2.38 3.27 0.88
N LEU A 220 1.54 3.83 1.73
CA LEU A 220 0.37 3.13 2.27
C LEU A 220 -0.62 2.77 1.16
N ARG A 221 -0.85 3.67 0.20
CA ARG A 221 -1.68 3.38 -0.98
C ARG A 221 -1.06 2.30 -1.88
N ALA A 222 0.25 2.34 -2.09
CA ALA A 222 0.94 1.29 -2.83
C ALA A 222 0.81 -0.08 -2.14
N LEU A 223 0.89 -0.09 -0.80
CA LEU A 223 0.65 -1.29 0.01
C LEU A 223 -0.80 -1.77 -0.09
N ASP A 224 -1.79 -0.88 -0.01
CA ASP A 224 -3.21 -1.21 -0.14
C ASP A 224 -3.55 -1.82 -1.51
N ASN A 225 -2.90 -1.34 -2.57
CA ASN A 225 -3.01 -1.93 -3.91
C ASN A 225 -2.25 -3.25 -4.06
N SER A 226 -1.38 -3.59 -3.10
CA SER A 226 -0.57 -4.81 -3.10
C SER A 226 -1.14 -5.90 -2.20
N VAL A 227 -1.76 -5.49 -1.08
CA VAL A 227 -2.20 -6.34 0.00
C VAL A 227 -3.53 -5.83 0.51
N LEU A 228 -4.52 -6.71 0.55
CA LEU A 228 -5.76 -6.41 1.24
C LEU A 228 -5.52 -6.50 2.75
N THR A 229 -5.32 -5.35 3.40
CA THR A 229 -5.29 -5.24 4.87
C THR A 229 -6.65 -4.80 5.39
N GLN A 230 -7.14 -5.41 6.47
CA GLN A 230 -8.34 -4.93 7.14
C GLN A 230 -8.03 -3.68 7.95
N GLN A 231 -8.93 -2.70 7.88
CA GLN A 231 -8.76 -1.42 8.58
C GLN A 231 -10.03 -1.07 9.37
N ALA A 232 -9.85 -0.52 10.57
CA ALA A 232 -10.93 0.09 11.32
C ALA A 232 -11.13 1.54 10.87
N PRO A 233 -12.38 2.00 10.66
CA PRO A 233 -12.66 3.40 10.39
C PRO A 233 -12.18 4.29 11.54
N VAL A 234 -11.55 5.41 11.17
CA VAL A 234 -11.04 6.41 12.12
C VAL A 234 -11.96 7.64 12.09
N SER A 235 -12.42 8.07 13.27
CA SER A 235 -13.11 9.35 13.46
C SER A 235 -12.05 10.44 13.58
N THR A 236 -11.74 11.12 12.48
CA THR A 236 -10.65 12.13 12.43
C THR A 236 -10.93 13.37 13.29
N ASP A 237 -12.19 13.68 13.56
CA ASP A 237 -12.61 14.76 14.46
C ASP A 237 -12.32 14.45 15.93
N ARG A 238 -12.38 13.17 16.31
CA ARG A 238 -12.22 12.70 17.69
C ARG A 238 -10.95 11.89 17.92
N GLN A 239 -10.19 11.60 16.87
CA GLN A 239 -9.03 10.72 16.89
C GLN A 239 -9.32 9.35 17.54
N THR A 240 -10.53 8.83 17.29
CA THR A 240 -11.04 7.58 17.88
C THR A 240 -11.32 6.51 16.83
N PHE A 241 -11.17 5.25 17.23
CA PHE A 241 -11.55 4.09 16.43
C PHE A 241 -12.18 3.01 17.32
N VAL A 242 -12.93 2.09 16.72
CA VAL A 242 -13.63 1.02 17.44
C VAL A 242 -12.97 -0.31 17.15
N VAL A 243 -12.73 -1.08 18.21
CA VAL A 243 -12.17 -2.44 18.18
C VAL A 243 -13.26 -3.43 18.59
N ASN A 244 -13.39 -4.51 17.82
CA ASN A 244 -14.35 -5.59 18.07
C ASN A 244 -13.70 -6.74 18.87
N ASP A 245 -14.53 -7.60 19.46
CA ASP A 245 -14.11 -8.73 20.29
C ASP A 245 -13.40 -9.87 19.52
N ASP A 246 -13.53 -9.89 18.20
CA ASP A 246 -12.89 -10.84 17.29
C ASP A 246 -11.51 -10.37 16.79
N THR A 247 -11.02 -9.24 17.31
CA THR A 247 -9.72 -8.65 16.94
C THR A 247 -8.58 -9.34 17.72
N GLU A 248 -7.63 -9.91 16.99
CA GLU A 248 -6.42 -10.53 17.55
C GLU A 248 -5.31 -9.51 17.77
N SER A 249 -5.18 -8.55 16.85
CA SER A 249 -4.24 -7.44 17.00
C SER A 249 -4.72 -6.18 16.27
N ILE A 250 -4.27 -5.02 16.74
CA ILE A 250 -4.36 -3.75 16.02
C ILE A 250 -2.97 -3.17 15.81
N THR A 251 -2.78 -2.49 14.67
CA THR A 251 -1.62 -1.64 14.43
C THR A 251 -2.10 -0.24 14.08
N VAL A 252 -1.84 0.71 14.97
CA VAL A 252 -2.25 2.11 14.86
C VAL A 252 -1.07 2.92 14.33
N VAL A 253 -1.30 3.71 13.28
CA VAL A 253 -0.35 4.70 12.76
C VAL A 253 -0.83 6.08 13.21
N VAL A 254 0.03 6.78 13.93
CA VAL A 254 -0.25 8.11 14.45
C VAL A 254 0.75 9.09 13.86
N GLU A 255 0.26 10.08 13.11
CA GLU A 255 1.05 11.23 12.67
C GLU A 255 1.28 12.16 13.86
N LYS A 256 2.55 12.49 14.14
CA LYS A 256 2.93 13.23 15.34
C LYS A 256 2.58 14.70 15.27
N ASN A 257 2.57 15.33 14.08
CA ASN A 257 2.36 16.77 13.90
C ASN A 257 3.20 17.66 14.84
N GLY A 258 4.42 17.20 15.16
CA GLY A 258 5.33 17.88 16.09
C GLY A 258 5.15 17.50 17.57
N ASP A 259 4.08 16.80 17.94
CA ASP A 259 3.88 16.27 19.29
C ASP A 259 4.71 15.00 19.52
N GLN A 260 5.57 15.03 20.53
CA GLN A 260 6.40 13.90 20.92
C GLN A 260 5.80 13.10 22.09
N ALA A 261 4.70 13.57 22.68
CA ALA A 261 4.02 12.94 23.80
C ALA A 261 2.76 12.20 23.36
N VAL A 262 2.85 11.47 22.23
CA VAL A 262 1.75 10.63 21.74
C VAL A 262 1.48 9.49 22.72
N ALA A 263 0.21 9.29 23.05
CA ALA A 263 -0.26 8.16 23.83
C ALA A 263 -1.55 7.59 23.24
N LEU A 264 -1.78 6.29 23.44
CA LEU A 264 -3.07 5.66 23.19
C LEU A 264 -3.82 5.50 24.51
N GLN A 265 -5.13 5.71 24.47
CA GLN A 265 -6.01 5.40 25.59
C GLN A 265 -6.96 4.27 25.18
N SER A 266 -6.96 3.22 25.99
CA SER A 266 -7.83 2.06 25.87
C SER A 266 -9.28 2.39 26.28
N PRO A 267 -10.25 1.51 25.97
CA PRO A 267 -11.65 1.68 26.34
C PRO A 267 -11.89 1.75 27.85
N ASP A 268 -11.08 1.08 28.67
CA ASP A 268 -11.16 1.13 30.14
C ASP A 268 -10.51 2.38 30.76
N GLY A 269 -9.79 3.16 29.95
CA GLY A 269 -9.16 4.42 30.31
C GLY A 269 -7.68 4.32 30.65
N GLU A 270 -7.05 3.14 30.57
CA GLU A 270 -5.59 3.00 30.64
C GLU A 270 -4.91 3.82 29.53
N VAL A 271 -3.85 4.52 29.89
CA VAL A 271 -3.04 5.32 28.96
C VAL A 271 -1.74 4.58 28.72
N ILE A 272 -1.47 4.32 27.44
CA ILE A 272 -0.31 3.59 26.95
C ILE A 272 0.58 4.58 26.21
N SER A 273 1.80 4.74 26.70
CA SER A 273 2.82 5.61 26.10
C SER A 273 4.01 4.82 25.56
N ALA A 274 4.90 5.48 24.80
CA ALA A 274 6.11 4.86 24.27
C ALA A 274 7.01 4.21 25.33
N ASN A 275 6.96 4.69 26.58
CA ASN A 275 7.74 4.16 27.70
C ASN A 275 7.19 2.86 28.30
N GLU A 276 5.95 2.48 27.93
CA GLU A 276 5.22 1.35 28.50
C GLU A 276 5.17 0.16 27.52
N THR A 277 6.32 -0.14 26.90
CA THR A 277 6.44 -1.29 26.02
C THR A 277 6.31 -2.58 26.82
N SER A 278 5.45 -3.50 26.36
CA SER A 278 5.19 -4.77 27.04
C SER A 278 5.24 -5.93 26.05
N LYS A 279 4.92 -7.16 26.49
CA LYS A 279 4.74 -8.28 25.54
C LYS A 279 3.51 -8.10 24.65
N GLN A 280 2.55 -7.29 25.07
CA GLN A 280 1.30 -7.06 24.36
C GLN A 280 1.31 -5.76 23.56
N VAL A 281 2.17 -4.80 23.92
CA VAL A 281 2.27 -3.51 23.24
C VAL A 281 3.68 -3.33 22.70
N ALA A 282 3.79 -3.21 21.38
CA ALA A 282 5.00 -2.78 20.70
C ALA A 282 4.81 -1.35 20.18
N TRP A 283 5.63 -0.44 20.69
CA TRP A 283 5.63 0.97 20.27
C TRP A 283 6.89 1.26 19.48
N GLN A 284 6.74 1.73 18.25
CA GLN A 284 7.86 2.19 17.43
C GLN A 284 7.71 3.67 17.13
N GLU A 285 8.64 4.45 17.64
CA GLU A 285 8.71 5.88 17.38
C GLU A 285 9.52 6.19 16.12
N SER A 286 9.06 7.19 15.37
CA SER A 286 9.85 7.86 14.34
C SER A 286 9.72 9.38 14.48
N SER A 287 10.41 10.12 13.62
CA SER A 287 10.36 11.59 13.64
C SER A 287 9.01 12.16 13.19
N THR A 288 8.28 11.45 12.34
CA THR A 288 7.01 11.92 11.76
C THR A 288 5.80 11.14 12.27
N HIS A 289 5.98 9.85 12.54
CA HIS A 289 4.89 8.94 12.90
C HIS A 289 5.28 7.99 14.02
N ASP A 290 4.32 7.62 14.85
CA ASP A 290 4.42 6.49 15.74
C ASP A 290 3.59 5.32 15.18
N VAL A 291 4.13 4.11 15.32
CA VAL A 291 3.41 2.88 14.98
C VAL A 291 3.26 2.06 16.25
N VAL A 292 2.02 1.82 16.66
CA VAL A 292 1.70 1.12 17.89
C VAL A 292 0.94 -0.15 17.57
N THR A 293 1.53 -1.30 17.91
CA THR A 293 0.87 -2.59 17.77
C THR A 293 0.42 -3.08 19.13
N VAL A 294 -0.87 -3.38 19.27
CA VAL A 294 -1.48 -3.93 20.47
C VAL A 294 -2.02 -5.32 20.16
N GLN A 295 -1.50 -6.32 20.88
CA GLN A 295 -1.93 -7.71 20.82
C GLN A 295 -3.09 -7.92 21.79
N GLN A 296 -4.12 -8.63 21.35
CA GLN A 296 -5.35 -8.88 22.11
C GLN A 296 -5.95 -7.59 22.69
N PRO A 297 -6.22 -6.58 21.84
CA PRO A 297 -6.72 -5.29 22.31
C PRO A 297 -8.10 -5.45 22.95
N GLU A 298 -8.39 -4.62 23.95
CA GLU A 298 -9.71 -4.54 24.55
C GLU A 298 -10.76 -4.10 23.52
N GLN A 299 -11.94 -4.72 23.60
CA GLN A 299 -13.10 -4.31 22.82
C GLN A 299 -13.59 -2.94 23.28
N GLY A 300 -13.85 -2.05 22.33
CA GLY A 300 -14.46 -0.75 22.61
C GLY A 300 -13.83 0.37 21.81
N THR A 301 -14.02 1.60 22.31
CA THR A 301 -13.48 2.80 21.66
C THR A 301 -12.11 3.12 22.20
N TRP A 302 -11.12 3.11 21.31
CA TRP A 302 -9.77 3.57 21.57
C TRP A 302 -9.63 5.02 21.09
N THR A 303 -8.73 5.79 21.72
CA THR A 303 -8.45 7.17 21.31
C THR A 303 -6.96 7.46 21.36
N VAL A 304 -6.48 8.31 20.46
CA VAL A 304 -5.16 8.96 20.65
C VAL A 304 -5.33 10.11 21.63
N ALA A 305 -4.51 10.08 22.69
CA ALA A 305 -4.44 11.13 23.69
C ALA A 305 -3.33 12.13 23.29
N SER A 306 -3.66 13.05 22.38
CA SER A 306 -2.80 14.17 21.96
C SER A 306 -3.66 15.34 21.47
N ASN A 307 -3.14 16.55 21.53
CA ASN A 307 -3.80 17.74 21.00
C ASN A 307 -3.53 17.97 19.51
N GLU A 308 -2.39 17.48 19.01
CA GLU A 308 -1.91 17.77 17.64
C GLU A 308 -1.77 16.49 16.80
N ALA A 309 -1.45 15.36 17.43
CA ALA A 309 -1.25 14.11 16.74
C ALA A 309 -2.57 13.54 16.19
N ALA A 310 -2.49 12.90 15.03
CA ALA A 310 -3.64 12.38 14.31
C ALA A 310 -3.49 10.88 14.03
N VAL A 311 -4.53 10.10 14.32
CA VAL A 311 -4.62 8.72 13.83
C VAL A 311 -4.87 8.78 12.33
N THR A 312 -3.91 8.30 11.55
CA THR A 312 -4.05 8.25 10.09
C THR A 312 -4.54 6.88 9.64
N ARG A 313 -4.22 5.82 10.38
CA ARG A 313 -4.56 4.45 10.00
C ARG A 313 -4.66 3.51 11.19
N VAL A 314 -5.59 2.57 11.12
CA VAL A 314 -5.71 1.45 12.08
C VAL A 314 -5.88 0.16 11.30
N ASN A 315 -4.81 -0.63 11.21
CA ASN A 315 -4.89 -1.99 10.70
C ASN A 315 -5.45 -2.91 11.79
N VAL A 316 -6.33 -3.82 11.39
CA VAL A 316 -6.96 -4.82 12.26
C VAL A 316 -6.58 -6.19 11.74
N GLN A 317 -6.19 -7.08 12.64
CA GLN A 317 -6.09 -8.50 12.36
C GLN A 317 -7.19 -9.21 13.13
N GLY A 318 -8.24 -9.60 12.43
CA GLY A 318 -9.38 -10.33 12.99
C GLY A 318 -9.40 -11.81 12.58
N LYS A 319 -10.32 -12.56 13.18
CA LYS A 319 -10.60 -13.96 12.81
C LYS A 319 -11.33 -14.09 11.47
N LEU A 320 -12.11 -13.06 11.12
CA LEU A 320 -12.76 -12.96 9.82
C LEU A 320 -11.75 -12.43 8.81
N GLN A 321 -11.70 -13.02 7.63
CA GLN A 321 -10.88 -12.59 6.50
C GLN A 321 -11.80 -12.22 5.34
N MET A 322 -11.40 -11.20 4.58
CA MET A 322 -12.04 -10.83 3.33
C MET A 322 -11.03 -11.10 2.21
N ASP A 323 -11.48 -11.72 1.12
CA ASP A 323 -10.74 -11.83 -0.13
C ASP A 323 -11.49 -11.00 -1.18
N LEU A 324 -10.83 -9.99 -1.73
CA LEU A 324 -11.33 -9.16 -2.81
C LEU A 324 -10.50 -9.46 -4.05
N ARG A 325 -11.16 -9.94 -5.11
CA ARG A 325 -10.51 -10.21 -6.40
C ARG A 325 -11.02 -9.25 -7.44
N LEU A 326 -10.09 -8.43 -7.91
CA LEU A 326 -10.23 -7.54 -9.05
C LEU A 326 -9.48 -8.14 -10.24
N PRO A 327 -10.01 -8.03 -11.47
CA PRO A 327 -9.27 -8.44 -12.67
C PRO A 327 -8.10 -7.50 -12.99
N SER A 328 -8.18 -6.23 -12.55
CA SER A 328 -7.10 -5.24 -12.62
C SER A 328 -7.29 -4.19 -11.52
N ASN A 329 -6.18 -3.66 -11.02
CA ASN A 329 -6.12 -2.52 -10.12
C ASN A 329 -6.40 -1.21 -10.86
N ASN A 330 -6.00 -1.10 -12.13
CA ASN A 330 -6.41 0.03 -12.96
C ASN A 330 -7.83 -0.18 -13.49
N ILE A 331 -8.76 0.66 -13.05
CA ILE A 331 -10.15 0.68 -13.49
C ILE A 331 -10.32 1.79 -14.53
N TYR A 332 -10.69 1.41 -15.77
CA TYR A 332 -10.92 2.37 -16.84
C TYR A 332 -12.36 2.88 -16.83
N LEU A 333 -12.52 4.21 -16.96
CA LEU A 333 -13.83 4.83 -17.02
C LEU A 333 -14.67 4.26 -18.18
N GLY A 334 -15.88 3.82 -17.86
CA GLY A 334 -16.82 3.22 -18.83
C GLY A 334 -16.64 1.70 -19.04
N GLN A 335 -15.62 1.08 -18.43
CA GLN A 335 -15.47 -0.37 -18.43
C GLN A 335 -16.27 -1.00 -17.28
N SER A 336 -16.93 -2.12 -17.57
CA SER A 336 -17.52 -2.96 -16.52
C SER A 336 -16.44 -3.89 -15.95
N THR A 337 -16.19 -3.77 -14.65
CA THR A 337 -15.20 -4.57 -13.93
C THR A 337 -15.93 -5.52 -12.99
N PRO A 338 -15.89 -6.86 -13.21
CA PRO A 338 -16.44 -7.80 -12.26
C PRO A 338 -15.66 -7.77 -10.95
N LEU A 339 -16.38 -7.76 -9.83
CA LEU A 339 -15.83 -7.81 -8.49
C LEU A 339 -16.21 -9.15 -7.87
N GLN A 340 -15.24 -9.89 -7.34
CA GLN A 340 -15.51 -11.08 -6.54
C GLN A 340 -15.08 -10.81 -5.11
N ILE A 341 -15.98 -11.08 -4.17
CA ILE A 341 -15.73 -10.88 -2.75
C ILE A 341 -16.10 -12.18 -2.04
N ALA A 342 -15.18 -12.69 -1.25
CA ALA A 342 -15.42 -13.80 -0.35
C ALA A 342 -15.11 -13.37 1.09
N LEU A 343 -15.92 -13.84 2.02
CA LEU A 343 -15.63 -13.77 3.45
C LEU A 343 -15.26 -15.18 3.90
N ALA A 344 -14.27 -15.29 4.77
CA ALA A 344 -13.81 -16.57 5.31
C ALA A 344 -13.47 -16.43 6.80
N ASP A 345 -13.64 -17.50 7.55
CA ASP A 345 -13.14 -17.62 8.92
C ASP A 345 -12.24 -18.86 9.04
N ALA A 346 -11.87 -19.25 10.26
CA ALA A 346 -11.06 -20.43 10.53
C ALA A 346 -11.66 -21.75 9.98
N SER A 347 -12.97 -21.80 9.73
CA SER A 347 -13.69 -22.93 9.15
C SER A 347 -13.72 -22.91 7.62
N GLY A 348 -13.25 -21.82 6.99
CA GLY A 348 -13.21 -21.61 5.55
C GLY A 348 -14.20 -20.55 5.08
N ALA A 349 -14.54 -20.59 3.79
CA ALA A 349 -15.41 -19.59 3.18
C ALA A 349 -16.83 -19.61 3.77
N ILE A 350 -17.31 -18.43 4.16
CA ILE A 350 -18.65 -18.20 4.66
C ILE A 350 -19.62 -18.19 3.47
N THR A 351 -20.51 -19.18 3.44
CA THR A 351 -21.53 -19.32 2.39
C THR A 351 -22.97 -19.32 2.93
N ASP A 352 -23.14 -19.31 4.26
CA ASP A 352 -24.45 -19.27 4.90
C ASP A 352 -25.16 -17.93 4.60
N PRO A 353 -26.32 -17.94 3.90
CA PRO A 353 -27.06 -16.73 3.57
C PRO A 353 -27.51 -15.92 4.79
N GLU A 354 -27.88 -16.58 5.90
CA GLU A 354 -28.32 -15.88 7.11
C GLU A 354 -27.15 -15.12 7.74
N LEU A 355 -25.95 -15.73 7.74
CA LEU A 355 -24.76 -15.08 8.26
C LEU A 355 -24.29 -13.96 7.34
N LEU A 356 -24.26 -14.18 6.02
CA LEU A 356 -23.92 -13.15 5.02
C LEU A 356 -24.86 -11.94 5.11
N SER A 357 -26.16 -12.15 5.39
CA SER A 357 -27.13 -11.07 5.52
C SER A 357 -26.85 -10.07 6.65
N ARG A 358 -25.94 -10.40 7.57
CA ARG A 358 -25.49 -9.51 8.66
C ARG A 358 -24.42 -8.51 8.21
N PHE A 359 -23.86 -8.70 7.01
CA PHE A 359 -22.85 -7.83 6.44
C PHE A 359 -23.47 -6.87 5.42
N ALA A 360 -22.98 -5.64 5.44
CA ALA A 360 -23.22 -4.67 4.38
C ALA A 360 -21.91 -4.49 3.62
N LEU A 361 -22.00 -4.56 2.29
CA LEU A 361 -20.92 -4.20 1.40
C LEU A 361 -21.08 -2.74 1.01
N GLN A 362 -20.04 -1.95 1.22
CA GLN A 362 -19.94 -0.60 0.70
C GLN A 362 -18.75 -0.54 -0.25
N LEU A 363 -18.99 -0.03 -1.45
CA LEU A 363 -17.98 0.17 -2.49
C LEU A 363 -17.88 1.67 -2.76
N SER A 364 -16.68 2.22 -2.70
CA SER A 364 -16.35 3.56 -3.19
C SER A 364 -15.31 3.47 -4.30
N LEU A 365 -15.45 4.35 -5.29
CA LEU A 365 -14.43 4.60 -6.29
C LEU A 365 -13.91 6.02 -6.06
N GLU A 366 -12.62 6.14 -5.85
CA GLU A 366 -11.93 7.41 -5.61
C GLU A 366 -10.91 7.68 -6.72
N ASN A 367 -10.62 8.95 -6.98
CA ASN A 367 -9.52 9.33 -7.86
C ASN A 367 -8.19 9.40 -7.10
N ASP A 368 -7.10 9.71 -7.81
CA ASP A 368 -5.76 9.81 -7.22
C ASP A 368 -5.63 10.90 -6.14
N GLN A 369 -6.60 11.82 -6.05
CA GLN A 369 -6.72 12.86 -5.03
C GLN A 369 -7.68 12.47 -3.89
N GLN A 370 -8.04 11.19 -3.78
CA GLN A 370 -8.97 10.65 -2.78
C GLN A 370 -10.37 11.29 -2.81
N GLN A 371 -10.76 11.85 -3.95
CA GLN A 371 -12.12 12.35 -4.14
C GLN A 371 -13.01 11.20 -4.56
N VAL A 372 -14.07 10.96 -3.79
CA VAL A 372 -15.09 9.96 -4.11
C VAL A 372 -15.80 10.34 -5.41
N LEU A 373 -15.56 9.56 -6.46
CA LEU A 373 -16.21 9.67 -7.76
C LEU A 373 -17.55 8.95 -7.78
N TRP A 374 -17.66 7.85 -7.04
CA TRP A 374 -18.85 7.01 -6.97
C TRP A 374 -18.87 6.23 -5.66
N GLN A 375 -20.07 5.98 -5.14
CA GLN A 375 -20.28 5.18 -3.94
C GLN A 375 -21.57 4.38 -4.04
N HIS A 376 -21.54 3.15 -3.56
CA HIS A 376 -22.69 2.25 -3.51
C HIS A 376 -22.66 1.42 -2.24
N GLN A 377 -23.83 1.12 -1.70
CA GLN A 377 -23.99 0.26 -0.53
C GLN A 377 -25.07 -0.78 -0.82
N GLN A 378 -24.77 -2.04 -0.51
CA GLN A 378 -25.64 -3.17 -0.73
C GLN A 378 -25.53 -4.15 0.44
N GLY A 379 -26.67 -4.69 0.92
CA GLY A 379 -26.64 -5.82 1.86
C GLY A 379 -26.15 -7.09 1.15
N MET A 380 -25.32 -7.90 1.82
CA MET A 380 -24.88 -9.16 1.23
C MET A 380 -26.03 -10.18 1.26
N SER A 381 -26.41 -10.74 0.10
CA SER A 381 -27.45 -11.78 0.01
C SER A 381 -27.04 -12.88 -0.97
N SER A 382 -27.65 -14.06 -0.81
CA SER A 382 -27.33 -15.27 -1.58
C SER A 382 -27.50 -15.16 -3.10
N SER A 383 -28.12 -14.10 -3.62
CA SER A 383 -28.16 -13.82 -5.07
C SER A 383 -26.78 -13.45 -5.66
N MET A 384 -25.74 -13.31 -4.82
CA MET A 384 -24.34 -13.10 -5.24
C MET A 384 -23.51 -14.40 -5.28
N VAL A 385 -24.12 -15.57 -5.00
CA VAL A 385 -23.39 -16.83 -4.78
C VAL A 385 -23.64 -17.89 -5.88
N ASN A 386 -24.47 -17.63 -6.89
CA ASN A 386 -24.76 -18.61 -7.95
C ASN A 386 -24.45 -18.12 -9.37
#